data_AF-A0A7X9MFB6-F1
#
_entry.id   AF-A0A7X9MFB6-F1
#
_cell.length_a   1.000
_cell.length_b   1.000
_cell.length_c   1.000
_cell.angle_alpha   90.00
_cell.angle_beta   90.00
_cell.angle_gamma   90.00
#
_symmetry.space_group_name_H-M   'P 1'
#
loop_
_entity.id
_entity.type
_entity.pdbx_description
1 polymer ?
#
loop_
_entity_poly.entity_id
_entity_poly.type
_entity_poly.pdbx_seq_one_letter_code
_entity_poly.pdbx_strand_id
1 'polypeptide(L)' 'MIKVLKGFYDLKEGVYRSTGQEFEATKERFDEIDGALPGFVEWTEKQPEVTIPDVLSD' A
#
# COMPACT_ATOMS: atom_id res chain seq x y z
N MET A 1 2.88 -0.18 2.39
CA MET A 1 1.62 0.32 1.82
C MET A 1 1.23 -0.61 0.69
N ILE A 2 -0.07 -0.75 0.43
CA ILE A 2 -0.57 -1.53 -0.69
C ILE A 2 -1.08 -0.56 -1.74
N LYS A 3 -0.57 -0.66 -2.96
CA LYS A 3 -1.07 0.04 -4.13
C LYS A 3 -1.96 -0.89 -4.95
N VAL A 4 -3.14 -0.43 -5.33
CA VAL A 4 -4.11 -1.19 -6.10
C VAL A 4 -3.82 -1.00 -7.59
N LEU A 5 -3.45 -2.07 -8.28
CA LEU A 5 -3.21 -2.09 -9.73
C LEU A 5 -4.51 -2.32 -10.51
N LYS A 6 -5.46 -3.05 -9.94
CA LYS A 6 -6.77 -3.36 -10.54
C LYS A 6 -7.83 -3.25 -9.47
N GLY A 7 -8.94 -2.56 -9.76
CA GLY A 7 -10.01 -2.37 -8.78
C GLY A 7 -10.63 -3.70 -8.35
N PHE A 8 -10.87 -3.86 -7.05
CA PHE A 8 -11.50 -5.04 -6.47
C PHE A 8 -12.36 -4.68 -5.26
N TYR A 9 -13.31 -5.54 -4.94
CA TYR A 9 -14.08 -5.40 -3.72
C TYR A 9 -13.38 -6.15 -2.58
N ASP A 10 -12.94 -5.41 -1.57
CA ASP A 10 -12.40 -5.99 -0.35
C ASP A 10 -13.56 -6.49 0.51
N LEU A 11 -13.77 -7.80 0.52
CA LEU A 11 -14.84 -8.44 1.28
C LEU A 11 -14.61 -8.41 2.80
N LYS A 12 -13.36 -8.31 3.29
CA LYS A 12 -13.10 -8.21 4.74
C LYS A 12 -13.42 -6.81 5.25
N GLU A 13 -13.05 -5.80 4.49
CA GLU A 13 -13.25 -4.39 4.85
C GLU A 13 -14.61 -3.84 4.38
N GLY A 14 -15.31 -4.57 3.49
CA GLY A 14 -16.58 -4.15 2.92
C GLY A 14 -16.47 -2.91 2.02
N VAL A 15 -15.31 -2.70 1.37
CA VAL A 15 -15.04 -1.49 0.57
C VAL A 15 -14.53 -1.83 -0.82
N TYR A 16 -14.95 -1.04 -1.81
CA TYR A 16 -14.37 -1.12 -3.14
C TYR A 16 -13.02 -0.37 -3.18
N ARG A 17 -11.95 -1.10 -3.46
CA ARG A 17 -10.60 -0.58 -3.65
C ARG A 17 -10.43 -0.24 -5.13
N SER A 18 -10.24 1.04 -5.45
CA SER A 18 -10.14 1.50 -6.83
C SER A 18 -8.72 1.37 -7.38
N THR A 19 -8.57 1.17 -8.70
CA THR A 19 -7.25 1.20 -9.35
C THR A 19 -6.52 2.52 -9.06
N GLY A 20 -5.25 2.45 -8.70
CA GLY A 20 -4.40 3.58 -8.31
C GLY A 20 -4.54 3.99 -6.85
N GLN A 21 -5.51 3.45 -6.10
CA GLN A 21 -5.64 3.72 -4.68
C GLN A 21 -4.48 3.09 -3.89
N GLU A 22 -3.96 3.82 -2.92
CA GLU A 22 -2.99 3.31 -1.95
C GLU A 22 -3.64 3.25 -0.56
N PHE A 23 -3.30 2.23 0.21
CA PHE A 23 -3.79 2.11 1.59
C PHE A 23 -2.75 1.45 2.49
N GLU A 24 -2.80 1.80 3.77
CA GLU A 24 -1.94 1.22 4.79
C GLU A 24 -2.48 -0.15 5.21
N ALA A 25 -1.64 -1.16 5.13
CA ALA A 25 -1.93 -2.54 5.53
C ALA A 25 -0.61 -3.25 5.84
N THR A 26 -0.69 -4.40 6.51
CA THR A 26 0.48 -5.24 6.83
C THR A 26 0.90 -6.09 5.63
N LYS A 27 2.13 -6.60 5.67
CA LYS A 27 2.66 -7.47 4.61
C LYS A 27 1.83 -8.76 4.48
N GLU A 28 1.38 -9.32 5.60
CA GLU A 28 0.46 -10.47 5.61
C GLU A 28 -0.85 -10.19 4.86
N ARG A 29 -1.40 -8.98 5.00
CA ARG A 29 -2.61 -8.60 4.27
C ARG A 29 -2.35 -8.46 2.78
N PHE A 30 -1.18 -7.95 2.40
CA PHE A 30 -0.76 -7.95 1.01
C PHE A 30 -0.61 -9.36 0.45
N ASP A 31 0.08 -10.26 1.15
CA ASP A 31 0.31 -11.63 0.68
C ASP A 31 -1.01 -12.42 0.57
N GLU A 32 -1.98 -12.16 1.45
CA GLU A 32 -3.33 -12.72 1.34
C GLU A 32 -4.06 -12.23 0.07
N ILE A 33 -3.99 -10.92 -0.21
CA ILE A 33 -4.64 -10.34 -1.39
C ILE A 33 -3.92 -10.79 -2.66
N ASP A 34 -2.60 -10.77 -2.71
CA ASP A 34 -1.82 -11.19 -3.88
C ASP A 34 -1.94 -12.70 -4.13
N GLY A 35 -2.06 -13.51 -3.08
CA GLY A 35 -2.33 -14.94 -3.20
C GLY A 35 -3.72 -15.24 -3.77
N ALA A 36 -4.75 -14.48 -3.36
CA ALA A 36 -6.11 -14.65 -3.87
C ALA A 36 -6.34 -13.98 -5.24
N LEU A 37 -5.69 -12.83 -5.46
CA LEU A 37 -5.85 -11.93 -6.60
C LEU A 37 -4.46 -11.49 -7.10
N PRO A 38 -3.71 -12.39 -7.74
CA PRO A 38 -2.34 -12.10 -8.17
C PRO A 38 -2.30 -10.94 -9.17
N GLY A 39 -1.43 -9.97 -8.88
CA GLY A 39 -1.25 -8.78 -9.71
C GLY A 39 -2.41 -7.76 -9.65
N PHE A 40 -3.28 -7.85 -8.63
CA PHE A 40 -4.23 -6.78 -8.30
C PHE A 40 -3.62 -5.71 -7.41
N VAL A 41 -2.57 -6.06 -6.67
CA VAL A 41 -1.94 -5.19 -5.69
C VAL A 41 -0.42 -5.24 -5.83
N GLU A 42 0.23 -4.16 -5.42
CA GLU A 42 1.68 -4.03 -5.33
C GLU A 42 2.05 -3.56 -3.93
N TRP A 43 3.08 -4.14 -3.34
CA TRP A 43 3.61 -3.70 -2.06
C TRP A 43 4.57 -2.53 -2.28
N THR A 44 4.18 -1.34 -1.81
CA THR A 44 5.04 -0.16 -1.79
C THR A 44 5.58 0.04 -0.38
N GLU A 45 6.90 -0.07 -0.21
CA GLU A 45 7.52 0.31 1.05
C GLU A 45 7.30 1.82 1.24
N LYS A 46 6.86 2.23 2.44
CA LYS A 46 6.85 3.65 2.79
C LYS A 46 8.31 4.08 2.70
N GLN A 47 8.68 4.86 1.69
CA GLN A 47 9.99 5.51 1.73
C GLN A 47 10.04 6.24 3.08
N PRO A 48 11.08 6.03 3.89
CA PRO A 48 11.27 6.88 5.04
C PRO A 48 11.31 8.29 4.46
N GLU A 49 10.38 9.14 4.90
CA GLU A 49 10.47 10.57 4.65
C GLU A 49 11.87 10.94 5.14
N VAL A 50 12.77 11.24 4.20
CA VAL A 50 14.12 11.67 4.53
C VAL A 50 13.93 13.05 5.16
N THR A 51 13.67 13.07 6.46
CA THR A 51 13.86 14.24 7.30
C THR A 51 15.36 14.51 7.26
N ILE A 52 15.82 15.20 6.22
CA ILE A 52 17.10 15.90 6.24
C ILE A 52 17.05 16.74 7.52
N PRO A 53 17.89 16.46 8.53
CA PRO A 53 18.01 17.38 9.63
C PRO A 53 18.55 18.65 8.99
N ASP A 54 17.76 19.72 9.03
CA ASP A 54 18.22 21.05 8.71
C ASP A 54 19.32 21.34 9.73
N VAL A 55 20.56 21.02 9.37
CA VAL A 55 21.75 21.39 10.12
C VAL A 55 21.86 22.88 9.93
N LEU A 56 21.15 23.61 10.80
CA LEU A 56 21.32 25.03 11.03
C LEU A 56 22.80 25.22 11.39
N SER A 57 23.60 25.54 10.38
CA SER A 57 24.95 26.03 10.56
C SER A 57 24.81 27.52 10.88
N ASP A 58 24.95 27.88 12.15
CA ASP A 58 25.52 29.16 12.61
C ASP A 58 26.21 28.97 13.96
#